data_AF-A0A947ADM9-F1
#
_entry.id   AF-A0A947ADM9-F1
#
_cell.length_a   1.000
_cell.length_b   1.000
_cell.length_c   1.000
_cell.angle_alpha   90.00
_cell.angle_beta   90.00
_cell.angle_gamma   90.00
#
_symmetry.space_group_name_H-M   'P 1'
#
loop_
_entity.id
_entity.type
_entity.pdbx_description
1 polymer ?
#
loop_
_entity_poly.entity_id
_entity_poly.type
_entity_poly.pdbx_seq_one_letter_code
_entity_poly.pdbx_strand_id
1 'polypeptide(L)'
;MAEQKTRERYNIRISGLGGQGVVTTAHILGSTMDNAGKYASLVPFFGSEKRMAPVEAYVRASNQPIYEVGEVVYPDIIMIYHSQVVTHGKSYTMPFYTGLKPNSLIIINTDHDVLTEDDIKVLEDLNATVVQFDATALALKIAGTELATNMAMMGMLLGLTKLVTTENIEAAVRERFLGTSFVSSGGTAALDSAIEKKFKKKEQLLEANMNVINKTFEMADSVDVSGSELIVRFDI
;
A
#
# COMPACT_ATOMS: atom_id res chain seq x y z
N MET A 1 4.02 11.27 25.98
CA MET A 1 3.98 10.93 24.55
C MET A 1 5.31 10.30 24.22
N ALA A 2 5.34 8.99 24.00
CA ALA A 2 6.59 8.31 23.63
C ALA A 2 6.97 8.72 22.21
N GLU A 3 8.18 9.26 22.00
CA GLU A 3 8.74 9.43 20.66
C GLU A 3 8.80 8.06 19.99
N GLN A 4 8.01 7.87 18.93
CA GLN A 4 8.18 6.74 18.03
C GLN A 4 9.59 6.85 17.44
N LYS A 5 10.51 5.99 17.91
CA LYS A 5 11.85 5.85 17.34
C LYS A 5 11.70 5.54 15.85
N THR A 6 11.89 6.54 14.99
CA THR A 6 11.80 6.37 13.54
C THR A 6 12.89 5.40 13.12
N ARG A 7 12.53 4.24 12.56
CA ARG A 7 13.54 3.29 12.07
C ARG A 7 14.29 3.96 10.93
N GLU A 8 15.61 3.78 10.88
CA GLU A 8 16.46 4.33 9.80
C GLU A 8 16.14 3.70 8.43
N ARG A 9 15.49 2.53 8.44
CA ARG A 9 15.13 1.76 7.25
C ARG A 9 13.84 0.99 7.45
N TYR A 10 13.02 0.98 6.42
CA TYR A 10 11.82 0.15 6.31
C TYR A 10 11.93 -0.74 5.08
N ASN A 11 11.72 -2.04 5.28
CA ASN A 11 11.52 -3.00 4.22
C ASN A 11 10.06 -3.45 4.22
N ILE A 12 9.40 -3.31 3.08
CA ILE A 12 7.97 -3.57 2.90
C ILE A 12 7.82 -4.68 1.87
N ARG A 13 7.09 -5.74 2.24
CA ARG A 13 6.64 -6.78 1.31
C ARG A 13 5.15 -6.58 1.04
N ILE A 14 4.78 -6.46 -0.22
CA ILE A 14 3.40 -6.29 -0.67
C ILE A 14 3.04 -7.53 -1.46
N SER A 15 2.02 -8.27 -1.02
CA SER A 15 1.53 -9.49 -1.66
C SER A 15 0.08 -9.32 -2.07
N GLY A 16 -0.30 -9.91 -3.20
CA GLY A 16 -1.66 -9.86 -3.70
C GLY A 16 -1.84 -10.67 -4.96
N LEU A 17 -2.91 -10.39 -5.69
CA LEU A 17 -3.23 -11.05 -6.95
C LEU A 17 -3.17 -10.04 -8.10
N GLY A 18 -2.92 -10.54 -9.31
CA GLY A 18 -2.93 -9.73 -10.53
C GLY A 18 -4.21 -8.89 -10.66
N GLY A 19 -4.04 -7.58 -10.85
CA GLY A 19 -5.15 -6.60 -10.96
C GLY A 19 -5.41 -5.77 -9.71
N GLN A 20 -4.90 -6.18 -8.53
CA GLN A 20 -5.17 -5.49 -7.26
C GLN A 20 -4.33 -4.22 -7.01
N GLY A 21 -3.46 -3.85 -7.95
CA GLY A 21 -2.63 -2.65 -7.82
C GLY A 21 -1.43 -2.78 -6.89
N VAL A 22 -0.94 -3.99 -6.61
CA VAL A 22 0.29 -4.27 -5.83
C VAL A 22 1.50 -3.50 -6.38
N VAL A 23 1.79 -3.63 -7.67
CA VAL A 23 2.92 -2.95 -8.33
C VAL A 23 2.72 -1.43 -8.35
N THR A 24 1.48 -0.97 -8.61
CA THR A 24 1.15 0.47 -8.58
C THR A 24 1.40 1.05 -7.20
N THR A 25 1.01 0.35 -6.13
CA THR A 25 1.27 0.77 -4.75
C THR A 25 2.76 0.89 -4.49
N ALA A 26 3.55 -0.12 -4.89
CA ALA A 26 5.00 -0.09 -4.71
C ALA A 26 5.65 1.12 -5.40
N HIS A 27 5.22 1.46 -6.61
CA HIS A 27 5.66 2.66 -7.31
C HIS A 27 5.30 3.96 -6.58
N ILE A 28 4.04 4.10 -6.16
CA ILE A 28 3.61 5.31 -5.46
C ILE A 28 4.32 5.44 -4.12
N LEU A 29 4.44 4.36 -3.33
CA LEU A 29 5.21 4.37 -2.09
C LEU A 29 6.67 4.75 -2.33
N GLY A 30 7.31 4.22 -3.37
CA GLY A 30 8.67 4.60 -3.75
C GLY A 30 8.80 6.10 -4.01
N SER A 31 7.94 6.65 -4.88
CA SER A 31 7.90 8.09 -5.19
C SER A 31 7.59 8.93 -3.95
N THR A 32 6.66 8.50 -3.10
CA THR A 32 6.32 9.21 -1.85
C THR A 32 7.51 9.27 -0.90
N MET A 33 8.27 8.19 -0.77
CA MET A 33 9.47 8.14 0.08
C MET A 33 10.61 8.99 -0.49
N ASP A 34 10.79 8.98 -1.81
CA ASP A 34 11.76 9.84 -2.50
C ASP A 34 11.42 11.33 -2.34
N ASN A 35 10.15 11.69 -2.50
CA ASN A 35 9.64 13.04 -2.23
C ASN A 35 9.84 13.48 -0.77
N ALA A 36 9.93 12.53 0.16
CA ALA A 36 10.25 12.77 1.57
C ALA A 36 11.76 12.82 1.85
N GLY A 37 12.61 12.81 0.81
CA GLY A 37 14.07 12.88 0.92
C GLY A 37 14.74 11.58 1.35
N LYS A 38 14.05 10.43 1.22
CA LYS A 38 14.59 9.11 1.54
C LYS A 38 15.10 8.42 0.28
N TYR A 39 16.11 7.57 0.43
CA TYR A 39 16.47 6.61 -0.61
C TYR A 39 15.38 5.55 -0.69
N ALA A 40 14.79 5.38 -1.87
CA ALA A 40 13.79 4.37 -2.14
C ALA A 40 14.28 3.38 -3.20
N SER A 41 14.01 2.09 -3.00
CA SER A 41 14.19 1.06 -4.01
C SER A 41 12.96 0.18 -4.06
N LEU A 42 12.53 -0.17 -5.27
CA LEU A 42 11.39 -1.04 -5.49
C LEU A 42 11.71 -2.15 -6.48
N VAL A 43 11.18 -3.34 -6.22
CA VAL A 43 11.35 -4.51 -7.08
C VAL A 43 10.01 -5.25 -7.18
N PRO A 44 9.34 -5.24 -8.33
CA PRO A 44 8.16 -6.06 -8.55
C PRO A 44 8.56 -7.52 -8.83
N PHE A 45 7.74 -8.46 -8.40
CA PHE A 45 7.91 -9.89 -8.64
C PHE A 45 6.57 -10.54 -8.98
N PHE A 46 6.44 -11.07 -10.19
CA PHE A 46 5.20 -11.71 -10.65
C PHE A 46 5.51 -12.81 -11.65
N GLY A 47 4.73 -13.89 -11.60
CA GLY A 47 4.88 -15.03 -12.48
C GLY A 47 4.22 -14.83 -13.84
N SER A 48 4.40 -15.82 -14.71
CA SER A 48 3.87 -15.83 -16.08
C SER A 48 2.38 -16.16 -16.18
N GLU A 49 1.69 -16.38 -15.06
CA GLU A 49 0.28 -16.75 -15.02
C GLU A 49 -0.65 -15.62 -15.51
N LYS A 50 -1.68 -15.97 -16.28
CA LYS A 50 -2.50 -14.98 -17.01
C LYS A 50 -3.65 -14.36 -16.20
N ARG A 51 -4.12 -14.99 -15.12
CA ARG A 51 -5.27 -14.52 -14.31
C ARG A 51 -5.09 -14.88 -12.85
N MET A 52 -5.35 -13.93 -11.94
CA MET A 52 -5.23 -14.12 -10.48
C MET A 52 -3.91 -14.75 -10.04
N ALA A 53 -2.86 -14.49 -10.83
CA ALA A 53 -1.49 -14.88 -10.52
C ALA A 53 -1.08 -14.25 -9.18
N PRO A 54 -0.35 -14.96 -8.33
CA PRO A 54 0.36 -14.33 -7.22
C PRO A 54 1.24 -13.19 -7.74
N VAL A 55 1.15 -12.04 -7.09
CA VAL A 55 1.97 -10.86 -7.37
C VAL A 55 2.55 -10.38 -6.05
N GLU A 56 3.86 -10.21 -6.04
CA GLU A 56 4.58 -9.59 -4.94
C GLU A 56 5.29 -8.33 -5.43
N ALA A 57 5.49 -7.37 -4.54
CA ALA A 57 6.35 -6.24 -4.77
C ALA A 57 7.07 -5.89 -3.47
N TYR A 58 8.30 -5.44 -3.63
CA TYR A 58 9.19 -5.13 -2.53
C TYR A 58 9.53 -3.66 -2.57
N VAL A 59 9.38 -2.97 -1.44
CA VAL A 59 9.79 -1.57 -1.30
C VAL A 59 10.77 -1.47 -0.14
N ARG A 60 11.85 -0.73 -0.35
CA ARG A 60 12.82 -0.36 0.68
C ARG A 60 12.85 1.15 0.75
N ALA A 61 12.82 1.72 1.95
CA ALA A 61 12.99 3.13 2.19
C ALA A 61 14.03 3.32 3.29
N SER A 62 15.00 4.21 3.11
CA SER A 62 16.05 4.46 4.10
C SER A 62 16.57 5.89 4.05
N ASN A 63 17.11 6.36 5.17
CA ASN A 63 17.86 7.61 5.22
C ASN A 63 19.30 7.48 4.64
N GLN A 64 19.72 6.27 4.25
CA GLN A 64 21.02 5.97 3.65
C GLN A 64 20.85 5.30 2.28
N PRO A 65 21.85 5.39 1.38
CA PRO A 65 21.81 4.72 0.08
C PRO A 65 21.49 3.21 0.18
N ILE A 66 20.65 2.72 -0.73
CA ILE A 66 20.23 1.32 -0.82
C ILE A 66 20.91 0.70 -2.03
N TYR A 67 21.65 -0.39 -1.83
CA TYR A 67 22.36 -1.10 -2.89
C TYR A 67 21.77 -2.49 -3.18
N GLU A 68 20.91 -2.99 -2.29
CA GLU A 68 20.32 -4.32 -2.43
C GLU A 68 19.25 -4.35 -3.51
N VAL A 69 19.34 -5.37 -4.37
CA VAL A 69 18.37 -5.67 -5.42
C VAL A 69 17.75 -7.03 -5.13
N GLY A 70 16.46 -7.18 -5.41
CA GLY A 70 15.72 -8.42 -5.24
C GLY A 70 14.73 -8.40 -4.07
N GLU A 71 14.37 -9.59 -3.63
CA GLU A 71 13.34 -9.84 -2.62
C GLU A 71 13.65 -9.23 -1.25
N VAL A 72 12.60 -8.85 -0.51
CA VAL A 72 12.72 -8.51 0.92
C VAL A 72 12.53 -9.79 1.73
N VAL A 73 13.65 -10.37 2.17
CA VAL A 73 13.67 -11.56 3.02
C VAL A 73 13.19 -11.25 4.44
N TYR A 74 13.53 -10.07 4.96
CA TYR A 74 13.18 -9.64 6.32
C TYR A 74 12.36 -8.35 6.31
N PRO A 75 11.03 -8.41 6.13
CA PRO A 75 10.16 -7.25 6.14
C PRO A 75 9.93 -6.69 7.55
N ASP A 76 9.83 -5.37 7.62
CA ASP A 76 9.31 -4.61 8.76
C ASP A 76 7.78 -4.45 8.66
N ILE A 77 7.27 -4.45 7.43
CA ILE A 77 5.85 -4.28 7.10
C ILE A 77 5.46 -5.31 6.04
N ILE A 78 4.29 -5.92 6.21
CA ILE A 78 3.65 -6.76 5.20
C ILE A 78 2.29 -6.17 4.83
N MET A 79 2.02 -6.03 3.53
CA MET A 79 0.71 -5.63 3.02
C MET A 79 0.12 -6.74 2.17
N ILE A 80 -1.10 -7.16 2.47
CA ILE A 80 -1.79 -8.26 1.80
C ILE A 80 -3.05 -7.71 1.14
N TYR A 81 -3.07 -7.71 -0.19
CA TYR A 81 -4.13 -7.08 -0.97
C TYR A 81 -5.33 -8.00 -1.22
N HIS A 82 -5.24 -9.28 -0.85
CA HIS A 82 -6.32 -10.24 -1.04
C HIS A 82 -6.22 -11.40 -0.05
N SER A 83 -7.34 -11.77 0.59
CA SER A 83 -7.44 -12.85 1.59
C SER A 83 -6.85 -14.19 1.15
N GLN A 84 -7.01 -14.58 -0.13
CA GLN A 84 -6.42 -15.81 -0.71
C GLN A 84 -4.88 -15.92 -0.60
N VAL A 85 -4.16 -14.82 -0.40
CA VAL A 85 -2.72 -14.86 -0.09
C VAL A 85 -2.50 -15.64 1.22
N VAL A 86 -3.35 -15.39 2.22
CA VAL A 86 -3.32 -16.04 3.53
C VAL A 86 -4.00 -17.40 3.47
N THR A 87 -5.26 -17.44 3.00
CA THR A 87 -6.11 -18.63 3.14
C THR A 87 -5.81 -19.75 2.13
N HIS A 88 -5.27 -19.42 0.96
CA HIS A 88 -4.99 -20.38 -0.12
C HIS A 88 -3.51 -20.43 -0.51
N GLY A 89 -2.65 -19.68 0.20
CA GLY A 89 -1.24 -19.58 -0.10
C GLY A 89 -0.91 -19.05 -1.49
N LYS A 90 -1.73 -18.13 -2.02
CA LYS A 90 -1.47 -17.49 -3.33
C LYS A 90 -0.41 -16.39 -3.22
N SER A 91 0.79 -16.77 -2.78
CA SER A 91 1.97 -15.92 -2.66
C SER A 91 3.21 -16.75 -3.03
N TYR A 92 4.29 -16.08 -3.42
CA TYR A 92 5.59 -16.75 -3.59
C TYR A 92 6.28 -17.02 -2.25
N THR A 93 5.89 -16.29 -1.22
CA THR A 93 6.39 -16.44 0.15
C THR A 93 5.32 -16.99 1.09
N MET A 94 5.50 -18.21 1.62
CA MET A 94 4.56 -18.85 2.55
C MET A 94 5.27 -19.52 3.74
N PRO A 95 4.71 -19.45 4.97
CA PRO A 95 3.52 -18.67 5.37
C PRO A 95 3.70 -17.17 5.13
N PHE A 96 2.60 -16.42 5.04
CA PHE A 96 2.63 -15.02 4.56
C PHE A 96 3.50 -14.09 5.42
N TYR A 97 3.79 -14.46 6.69
CA TYR A 97 4.67 -13.76 7.63
C TYR A 97 6.12 -14.29 7.64
N THR A 98 6.53 -15.11 6.67
CA THR A 98 7.91 -15.62 6.63
C THR A 98 8.93 -14.48 6.61
N GLY A 99 9.89 -14.55 7.54
CA GLY A 99 10.97 -13.57 7.72
C GLY A 99 10.54 -12.27 8.42
N LEU A 100 9.29 -12.16 8.88
CA LEU A 100 8.80 -10.97 9.56
C LEU A 100 9.64 -10.65 10.80
N LYS A 101 10.09 -9.41 10.91
CA LYS A 101 10.89 -8.93 12.05
C LYS A 101 9.99 -8.69 13.27
N PRO A 102 10.55 -8.68 14.50
CA PRO A 102 9.80 -8.27 15.68
C PRO A 102 9.29 -6.82 15.62
N ASN A 103 8.19 -6.55 16.31
CA ASN A 103 7.53 -5.23 16.37
C ASN A 103 7.17 -4.70 14.97
N SER A 104 6.60 -5.58 14.14
CA SER A 104 6.25 -5.31 12.75
C SER A 104 4.76 -5.01 12.56
N LEU A 105 4.42 -4.49 11.38
CA LEU A 105 3.04 -4.21 11.00
C LEU A 105 2.59 -5.11 9.85
N ILE A 106 1.37 -5.66 9.95
CA ILE A 106 0.70 -6.36 8.86
C ILE A 106 -0.63 -5.69 8.57
N ILE A 107 -0.92 -5.44 7.29
CA ILE A 107 -2.19 -4.87 6.84
C ILE A 107 -2.81 -5.83 5.82
N ILE A 108 -4.04 -6.27 6.06
CA ILE A 108 -4.72 -7.29 5.25
C ILE A 108 -6.05 -6.74 4.75
N ASN A 109 -6.21 -6.71 3.42
CA ASN A 109 -7.49 -6.46 2.76
C ASN A 109 -8.37 -7.72 2.84
N THR A 110 -9.41 -7.68 3.67
CA THR A 110 -10.34 -8.78 3.88
C THR A 110 -11.63 -8.30 4.56
N ASP A 111 -12.74 -8.93 4.22
CA ASP A 111 -14.08 -8.72 4.79
C ASP A 111 -14.38 -9.67 5.97
N HIS A 112 -13.46 -10.58 6.29
CA HIS A 112 -13.58 -11.54 7.38
C HIS A 112 -12.21 -11.84 8.00
N ASP A 113 -12.20 -12.51 9.14
CA ASP A 113 -10.97 -13.00 9.76
C ASP A 113 -10.33 -14.11 8.92
N VAL A 114 -9.06 -13.92 8.56
CA VAL A 114 -8.29 -14.90 7.79
C VAL A 114 -7.20 -15.59 8.60
N LEU A 115 -7.00 -15.23 9.87
CA LEU A 115 -5.93 -15.77 10.69
C LEU A 115 -6.37 -17.04 11.42
N THR A 116 -5.50 -18.05 11.42
CA THR A 116 -5.67 -19.26 12.25
C THR A 116 -5.09 -19.05 13.65
N GLU A 117 -5.44 -19.92 14.61
CA GLU A 117 -4.86 -19.88 15.96
C GLU A 117 -3.32 -19.99 15.95
N ASP A 118 -2.74 -20.73 15.01
CA ASP A 118 -1.30 -20.89 14.90
C ASP A 118 -0.64 -19.63 14.30
N ASP A 119 -1.29 -18.96 13.35
CA ASP A 119 -0.83 -17.67 12.86
C ASP A 119 -0.81 -16.64 13.99
N ILE A 120 -1.86 -16.61 14.81
CA ILE A 120 -1.98 -15.70 15.95
C ILE A 120 -0.81 -15.89 16.92
N LYS A 121 -0.50 -17.12 17.33
CA LYS A 121 0.62 -17.42 18.25
C LYS A 121 1.96 -16.89 17.71
N VAL A 122 2.25 -17.12 16.43
CA VAL A 122 3.50 -16.65 15.81
C VAL A 122 3.57 -15.12 15.77
N LEU A 123 2.45 -14.46 15.48
CA LEU A 123 2.37 -13.00 15.42
C LEU A 123 2.46 -12.36 16.80
N GLU A 124 1.91 -13.01 17.84
CA GLU A 124 2.10 -12.63 19.25
C GLU A 124 3.57 -12.72 19.66
N ASP A 125 4.26 -13.82 19.36
CA ASP A 125 5.68 -14.01 19.68
C ASP A 125 6.58 -12.94 19.01
N LEU A 126 6.17 -12.46 17.84
CA LEU A 126 6.85 -11.37 17.12
C LEU A 126 6.44 -9.97 17.59
N ASN A 127 5.47 -9.85 18.51
CA ASN A 127 4.84 -8.59 18.89
C ASN A 127 4.38 -7.80 17.64
N ALA A 128 3.76 -8.48 16.68
CA ALA A 128 3.31 -7.89 15.43
C ALA A 128 1.90 -7.31 15.56
N THR A 129 1.69 -6.08 15.08
CA THR A 129 0.33 -5.52 14.96
C THR A 129 -0.27 -5.93 13.62
N VAL A 130 -1.49 -6.43 13.62
CA VAL A 130 -2.24 -6.83 12.43
C VAL A 130 -3.49 -5.97 12.28
N VAL A 131 -3.67 -5.35 11.12
CA VAL A 131 -4.88 -4.62 10.77
C VAL A 131 -5.60 -5.37 9.65
N GLN A 132 -6.84 -5.79 9.89
CA GLN A 132 -7.70 -6.41 8.89
C GLN A 132 -8.90 -5.50 8.59
N PHE A 133 -9.13 -5.16 7.32
CA PHE A 133 -10.29 -4.37 6.93
C PHE A 133 -10.64 -4.57 5.45
N ASP A 134 -11.91 -4.32 5.10
CA ASP A 134 -12.37 -4.39 3.71
C ASP A 134 -12.04 -3.10 2.95
N ALA A 135 -10.78 -3.00 2.50
CA ALA A 135 -10.30 -1.88 1.71
C ALA A 135 -11.04 -1.75 0.37
N THR A 136 -11.56 -2.86 -0.16
CA THR A 136 -12.31 -2.88 -1.42
C THR A 136 -13.70 -2.28 -1.25
N ALA A 137 -14.45 -2.68 -0.22
CA ALA A 137 -15.73 -2.07 0.10
C ALA A 137 -15.57 -0.58 0.43
N LEU A 138 -14.51 -0.22 1.15
CA LEU A 138 -14.21 1.19 1.46
C LEU A 138 -13.99 2.02 0.18
N ALA A 139 -13.19 1.50 -0.75
CA ALA A 139 -12.93 2.13 -2.04
C ALA A 139 -14.21 2.28 -2.89
N LEU A 140 -15.06 1.25 -2.92
CA LEU A 140 -16.36 1.31 -3.59
C LEU A 140 -17.29 2.36 -2.96
N LYS A 141 -17.34 2.43 -1.64
CA LYS A 141 -18.20 3.38 -0.89
C LYS A 141 -17.82 4.84 -1.12
N ILE A 142 -16.52 5.14 -1.22
CA ILE A 142 -16.00 6.51 -1.31
C ILE A 142 -15.77 6.96 -2.75
N ALA A 143 -15.10 6.13 -3.55
CA ALA A 143 -14.67 6.46 -4.90
C ALA A 143 -15.56 5.84 -5.99
N GLY A 144 -16.52 4.98 -5.62
CA GLY A 144 -17.40 4.30 -6.57
C GLY A 144 -16.70 3.22 -7.41
N THR A 145 -15.48 2.81 -7.04
CA THR A 145 -14.68 1.84 -7.82
C THR A 145 -13.71 1.06 -6.94
N GLU A 146 -13.57 -0.24 -7.20
CA GLU A 146 -12.54 -1.10 -6.59
C GLU A 146 -11.11 -0.73 -7.04
N LEU A 147 -10.96 0.07 -8.09
CA LEU A 147 -9.63 0.51 -8.56
C LEU A 147 -8.89 1.36 -7.52
N ALA A 148 -9.60 1.92 -6.54
CA ALA A 148 -9.04 2.69 -5.44
C ALA A 148 -8.71 1.85 -4.19
N THR A 149 -8.88 0.52 -4.21
CA THR A 149 -8.50 -0.38 -3.10
C THR A 149 -7.03 -0.20 -2.73
N ASN A 150 -6.16 0.00 -3.74
CA ASN A 150 -4.75 0.23 -3.50
C ASN A 150 -4.45 1.55 -2.76
N MET A 151 -5.27 2.58 -2.96
CA MET A 151 -5.18 3.85 -2.24
C MET A 151 -5.60 3.69 -0.78
N ALA A 152 -6.65 2.90 -0.52
CA ALA A 152 -7.07 2.58 0.85
C ALA A 152 -5.97 1.84 1.61
N MET A 153 -5.41 0.80 1.01
CA MET A 153 -4.31 0.02 1.62
C MET A 153 -3.07 0.87 1.87
N MET A 154 -2.67 1.70 0.89
CA MET A 154 -1.55 2.63 1.04
C MET A 154 -1.81 3.69 2.11
N GLY A 155 -3.01 4.25 2.14
CA GLY A 155 -3.41 5.26 3.11
C GLY A 155 -3.40 4.71 4.53
N MET A 156 -3.91 3.50 4.75
CA MET A 156 -3.80 2.83 6.05
C MET A 156 -2.33 2.69 6.50
N LEU A 157 -1.44 2.23 5.60
CA LEU A 157 -0.01 2.12 5.92
C LEU A 157 0.62 3.45 6.34
N LEU A 158 0.43 4.48 5.53
CA LEU A 158 1.06 5.79 5.77
C LEU A 158 0.44 6.52 6.96
N GLY A 159 -0.86 6.29 7.20
CA GLY A 159 -1.58 6.76 8.37
C GLY A 159 -1.04 6.15 9.66
N LEU A 160 -0.76 4.83 9.68
CA LEU A 160 -0.24 4.13 10.87
C LEU A 160 1.24 4.44 11.14
N THR A 161 2.03 4.55 10.07
CA THR A 161 3.49 4.66 10.20
C THR A 161 4.00 6.10 10.24
N LYS A 162 3.20 7.08 9.79
CA LYS A 162 3.51 8.51 9.76
C LYS A 162 4.90 8.83 9.15
N LEU A 163 5.36 8.03 8.19
CA LEU A 163 6.71 8.11 7.62
C LEU A 163 6.94 9.31 6.70
N VAL A 164 5.86 9.89 6.21
CA VAL A 164 5.82 10.89 5.14
C VAL A 164 4.64 11.82 5.42
N THR A 165 4.65 13.01 4.81
CA THR A 165 3.54 13.96 4.95
C THR A 165 2.49 13.75 3.87
N THR A 166 1.29 14.31 4.08
CA THR A 166 0.20 14.27 3.09
C THR A 166 0.62 14.92 1.78
N GLU A 167 1.44 15.98 1.83
CA GLU A 167 1.97 16.66 0.64
C GLU A 167 2.89 15.74 -0.18
N ASN A 168 3.72 14.91 0.47
CA ASN A 168 4.55 13.93 -0.25
C ASN A 168 3.69 12.90 -1.00
N ILE A 169 2.58 12.48 -0.38
CA ILE A 169 1.64 11.50 -0.93
C ILE A 169 0.89 12.10 -2.11
N GLU A 170 0.31 13.29 -1.93
CA GLU A 170 -0.42 13.97 -2.99
C GLU A 170 0.48 14.20 -4.20
N ALA A 171 1.73 14.63 -3.99
CA ALA A 171 2.71 14.79 -5.06
C ALA A 171 2.94 13.49 -5.85
N ALA A 172 3.15 12.36 -5.16
CA ALA A 172 3.38 11.06 -5.80
C ALA A 172 2.14 10.52 -6.54
N VAL A 173 0.95 10.67 -5.94
CA VAL A 173 -0.32 10.30 -6.58
C VAL A 173 -0.57 11.17 -7.81
N ARG A 174 -0.33 12.49 -7.69
CA ARG A 174 -0.45 13.44 -8.80
C ARG A 174 0.53 13.11 -9.92
N GLU A 175 1.78 12.81 -9.61
CA GLU A 175 2.76 12.37 -10.61
C GLU A 175 2.29 11.12 -11.34
N ARG A 176 1.80 10.12 -10.60
CA ARG A 176 1.32 8.85 -11.18
C ARG A 176 0.14 9.03 -12.13
N PHE A 177 -0.85 9.86 -11.79
CA PHE A 177 -2.10 9.98 -12.55
C PHE A 177 -2.14 11.20 -13.49
N LEU A 178 -1.46 12.29 -13.14
CA LEU A 178 -1.39 13.52 -13.94
C LEU A 178 -0.07 13.69 -14.71
N GLY A 179 1.00 13.00 -14.33
CA GLY A 179 2.33 13.13 -14.93
C GLY A 179 2.35 13.03 -16.46
N THR A 180 3.21 13.83 -17.06
CA THR A 180 3.35 14.07 -18.50
C THR A 180 4.12 12.95 -19.20
N SER A 181 3.53 11.76 -19.29
CA SER A 181 3.90 10.80 -20.33
C SER A 181 2.95 10.92 -21.54
N PHE A 182 2.76 12.11 -22.12
CA PHE A 182 2.09 12.25 -23.43
C PHE A 182 2.45 13.57 -24.14
N VAL A 183 3.26 13.45 -25.20
CA VAL A 183 3.32 14.41 -26.32
C VAL A 183 2.18 14.04 -27.28
N SER A 184 1.27 14.96 -27.59
CA SER A 184 0.38 14.81 -28.75
C SER A 184 0.45 16.05 -29.63
N SER A 185 1.09 15.89 -30.79
CA SER A 185 1.02 16.81 -31.92
C SER A 185 -0.38 16.79 -32.55
N GLY A 186 -1.10 17.91 -32.52
CA GLY A 186 -2.21 18.18 -33.45
C GLY A 186 -3.36 19.08 -32.95
N GLY A 187 -3.59 20.23 -33.60
CA GLY A 187 -4.89 20.92 -33.77
C GLY A 187 -5.56 21.61 -32.57
N THR A 188 -5.36 22.93 -32.42
CA THR A 188 -5.66 23.82 -31.28
C THR A 188 -7.15 24.19 -31.01
N ALA A 189 -8.13 23.33 -31.25
CA ALA A 189 -9.52 23.65 -30.83
C ALA A 189 -10.34 22.42 -30.39
N ALA A 190 -10.26 21.32 -31.15
CA ALA A 190 -10.80 20.04 -30.70
C ALA A 190 -9.94 19.41 -29.60
N LEU A 191 -8.63 19.67 -29.63
CA LEU A 191 -7.68 19.22 -28.62
C LEU A 191 -7.95 19.91 -27.27
N ASP A 192 -8.31 21.19 -27.25
CA ASP A 192 -8.49 21.93 -25.99
C ASP A 192 -9.68 21.40 -25.18
N SER A 193 -10.85 21.19 -25.78
CA SER A 193 -11.99 20.60 -25.03
C SER A 193 -11.78 19.13 -24.63
N ALA A 194 -11.01 18.38 -25.44
CA ALA A 194 -10.65 17.00 -25.13
C ALA A 194 -9.61 16.94 -24.01
N ILE A 195 -8.65 17.88 -24.01
CA ILE A 195 -7.68 18.09 -22.94
C ILE A 195 -8.41 18.50 -21.67
N GLU A 196 -9.30 19.48 -21.71
CA GLU A 196 -10.09 19.94 -20.55
C GLU A 196 -10.94 18.83 -19.95
N LYS A 197 -11.71 18.09 -20.76
CA LYS A 197 -12.51 16.95 -20.27
C LYS A 197 -11.62 15.86 -19.66
N LYS A 198 -10.50 15.55 -20.31
CA LYS A 198 -9.54 14.56 -19.81
C LYS A 198 -8.87 15.04 -18.52
N PHE A 199 -8.58 16.33 -18.42
CA PHE A 199 -7.98 16.98 -17.26
C PHE A 199 -8.96 16.97 -16.08
N LYS A 200 -10.20 17.41 -16.30
CA LYS A 200 -11.27 17.36 -15.28
C LYS A 200 -11.51 15.93 -14.79
N LYS A 201 -11.54 14.95 -15.69
CA LYS A 201 -11.67 13.53 -15.32
C LYS A 201 -10.48 13.03 -14.48
N LYS A 202 -9.27 13.50 -14.81
CA LYS A 202 -8.06 13.19 -14.07
C LYS A 202 -8.02 13.86 -12.69
N GLU A 203 -8.50 15.09 -12.55
CA GLU A 203 -8.65 15.78 -11.27
C GLU A 203 -9.69 15.09 -10.38
N GLN A 204 -10.85 14.72 -10.95
CA GLN A 204 -11.85 13.93 -10.24
C GLN A 204 -11.30 12.58 -9.75
N LEU A 205 -10.46 11.93 -10.57
CA LEU A 205 -9.79 10.69 -10.18
C LEU A 205 -8.80 10.92 -9.03
N LEU A 206 -8.02 12.00 -9.09
CA LEU A 206 -7.09 12.38 -8.02
C LEU A 206 -7.85 12.66 -6.73
N GLU A 207 -8.91 13.46 -6.79
CA GLU A 207 -9.77 13.80 -5.65
C GLU A 207 -10.38 12.53 -5.03
N ALA A 208 -10.94 11.63 -5.84
CA ALA A 208 -11.50 10.37 -5.35
C ALA A 208 -10.44 9.50 -4.65
N ASN A 209 -9.24 9.39 -5.21
CA ASN A 209 -8.13 8.66 -4.59
C ASN A 209 -7.69 9.30 -3.26
N MET A 210 -7.59 10.63 -3.21
CA MET A 210 -7.21 11.35 -2.00
C MET A 210 -8.28 11.22 -0.91
N ASN A 211 -9.56 11.24 -1.26
CA ASN A 211 -10.65 11.01 -0.31
C ASN A 211 -10.57 9.62 0.34
N VAL A 212 -10.23 8.59 -0.44
CA VAL A 212 -10.01 7.24 0.08
C VAL A 212 -8.81 7.21 1.05
N ILE A 213 -7.68 7.84 0.68
CA ILE A 213 -6.49 7.93 1.53
C ILE A 213 -6.83 8.63 2.85
N ASN A 214 -7.45 9.80 2.78
CA ASN A 214 -7.82 10.59 3.95
C ASN A 214 -8.75 9.81 4.87
N LYS A 215 -9.71 9.05 4.34
CA LYS A 215 -10.57 8.21 5.17
C LYS A 215 -9.79 7.14 5.93
N THR A 216 -8.83 6.50 5.28
CA THR A 216 -7.98 5.51 5.94
C THR A 216 -6.99 6.13 6.93
N PHE A 217 -6.63 7.42 6.79
CA PHE A 217 -5.86 8.15 7.81
C PHE A 217 -6.67 8.33 9.10
N GLU A 218 -7.93 8.75 8.99
CA GLU A 218 -8.83 8.86 10.14
C GLU A 218 -8.98 7.51 10.86
N MET A 219 -9.08 6.41 10.09
CA MET A 219 -9.13 5.06 10.66
C MET A 219 -7.83 4.70 11.36
N ALA A 220 -6.68 4.98 10.73
CA ALA A 220 -5.36 4.70 11.29
C ALA A 220 -5.10 5.47 12.60
N ASP A 221 -5.62 6.68 12.76
CA ASP A 221 -5.48 7.48 13.99
C ASP A 221 -6.21 6.85 15.20
N SER A 222 -7.15 5.92 14.96
CA SER A 222 -7.82 5.16 16.01
C SER A 222 -7.08 3.89 16.45
N VAL A 223 -5.99 3.52 15.76
CA VAL A 223 -5.22 2.30 16.01
C VAL A 223 -4.04 2.58 16.93
N ASP A 224 -3.96 1.87 18.06
CA ASP A 224 -2.77 1.91 18.91
C ASP A 224 -1.74 0.86 18.46
N VAL A 225 -0.77 1.30 17.66
CA VAL A 225 0.37 0.48 17.21
C VAL A 225 1.45 0.29 18.29
N SER A 226 1.27 0.80 19.51
CA SER A 226 2.27 0.70 20.59
C SER A 226 2.23 -0.60 21.40
N GLY A 227 1.32 -1.54 21.05
CA GLY A 227 1.42 -2.95 21.45
C GLY A 227 0.33 -3.46 22.40
N SER A 228 -0.77 -2.73 22.63
CA SER A 228 -1.87 -3.22 23.45
C SER A 228 -2.84 -4.14 22.70
N GLU A 229 -2.95 -4.00 21.37
CA GLU A 229 -3.91 -4.74 20.56
C GLU A 229 -3.20 -5.43 19.39
N LEU A 230 -3.22 -6.77 19.40
CA LEU A 230 -2.56 -7.59 18.37
C LEU A 230 -3.27 -7.47 17.03
N ILE A 231 -4.61 -7.57 17.03
CA ILE A 231 -5.44 -7.61 15.83
C ILE A 231 -6.50 -6.53 15.93
N VAL A 232 -6.48 -5.62 14.97
CA VAL A 232 -7.46 -4.54 14.84
C VAL A 232 -8.32 -4.77 13.61
N ARG A 233 -9.63 -4.60 13.76
CA ARG A 233 -10.60 -4.74 12.68
C ARG A 233 -11.50 -3.52 12.56
N PHE A 234 -11.92 -3.26 11.34
CA PHE A 234 -12.87 -2.19 11.04
C PHE A 234 -14.09 -2.74 10.33
N ASP A 235 -15.27 -2.30 10.77
CA ASP A 235 -16.52 -2.49 10.05
C ASP A 235 -16.69 -1.35 9.04
N ILE A 236 -16.88 -1.68 7.75
CA ILE A 236 -16.85 -0.74 6.62
C ILE A 236 -18.23 -0.51 6.01
#